data_AF-U5EFG7-F1
#
_entry.id   AF-U5EFG7-F1
#
_cell.length_a   1.000
_cell.length_b   1.000
_cell.length_c   1.000
_cell.angle_alpha   90.00
_cell.angle_beta   90.00
_cell.angle_gamma   90.00
#
_symmetry.space_group_name_H-M   'P 1'
#
loop_
_entity.id
_entity.type
_entity.pdbx_description
1 polymer ?
#
loop_
_entity_poly.entity_id
_entity_poly.type
_entity_poly.pdbx_seq_one_letter_code
_entity_poly.pdbx_strand_id
1 'polypeptide(L)'
;MTTDVLHGAALTRRVIDAVRPTPDRPMYEPVAWVGHAPWVDGAASPMPQDVLTTAVFPSGRPLSPALREWFAFDTSLFARHGWFTPDGAFAPRSLDQLVADEFGAPWGEAFAPLAERFAECFLLPGGSDSRRVLAVGEPDSAGEYPVLALDIDDMPFVGLMYPGFDVYVAEAAGLVRCEFDTYTALATDPVYGPRLREHAAHRFAGDLCDEYPFGG
;
A
#
# COMPACT_ATOMS: atom_id res chain seq x y z
N MET A 1 14.31 -1.37 -28.47
CA MET A 1 14.85 -0.78 -27.24
C MET A 1 14.07 -1.39 -26.10
N THR A 2 14.67 -2.29 -25.34
CA THR A 2 14.09 -2.77 -24.07
C THR A 2 14.12 -1.60 -23.11
N THR A 3 12.97 -0.97 -22.89
CA THR A 3 12.78 -0.04 -21.78
C THR A 3 13.05 -0.84 -20.52
N ASP A 4 14.11 -0.48 -19.79
CA ASP A 4 14.45 -1.15 -18.54
C ASP A 4 13.26 -0.96 -17.60
N VAL A 5 12.66 -2.08 -17.16
CA VAL A 5 11.51 -2.03 -16.26
C VAL A 5 12.04 -1.58 -14.90
N LEU A 6 11.57 -0.43 -14.43
CA LEU A 6 11.97 0.11 -13.14
C LEU A 6 11.10 -0.46 -12.03
N HIS A 7 11.72 -0.76 -10.90
CA HIS A 7 11.07 -1.19 -9.66
C HIS A 7 11.67 -0.46 -8.45
N GLY A 8 10.98 -0.53 -7.32
CA GLY A 8 11.43 -0.01 -6.03
C GLY A 8 11.85 1.46 -6.11
N ALA A 9 13.01 1.76 -5.55
CA ALA A 9 13.55 3.12 -5.44
C ALA A 9 13.61 3.87 -6.79
N ALA A 10 14.00 3.20 -7.87
CA ALA A 10 14.15 3.85 -9.17
C ALA A 10 12.80 4.31 -9.75
N LEU A 11 11.75 3.50 -9.57
CA LEU A 11 10.40 3.85 -9.99
C LEU A 11 9.83 4.97 -9.12
N THR A 12 9.99 4.87 -7.79
CA THR A 12 9.50 5.89 -6.85
C THR A 12 10.15 7.25 -7.07
N ARG A 13 11.43 7.33 -7.43
CA ARG A 13 12.07 8.61 -7.79
C ARG A 13 11.38 9.28 -8.98
N ARG A 14 10.96 8.53 -9.99
CA ARG A 14 10.19 9.10 -11.12
C ARG A 14 8.83 9.60 -10.69
N VAL A 15 8.18 8.91 -9.74
CA VAL A 15 6.93 9.40 -9.13
C VAL A 15 7.17 10.72 -8.42
N ILE A 16 8.21 10.80 -7.57
CA ILE A 16 8.58 12.02 -6.86
C ILE A 16 8.86 13.17 -7.86
N ASP A 17 9.59 12.90 -8.94
CA ASP A 17 9.86 13.89 -9.99
C ASP A 17 8.59 14.37 -10.69
N ALA A 18 7.59 13.50 -10.86
CA ALA A 18 6.29 13.85 -11.45
C ALA A 18 5.36 14.60 -10.46
N VAL A 19 5.50 14.37 -9.16
CA VAL A 19 4.70 14.99 -8.10
C VAL A 19 5.24 16.37 -7.71
N ARG A 20 6.56 16.52 -7.65
CA ARG A 20 7.25 17.73 -7.17
C ARG A 20 6.79 19.05 -7.82
N PRO A 21 6.47 19.13 -9.13
CA PRO A 21 6.02 20.38 -9.74
C PRO A 21 4.62 20.82 -9.29
N THR A 22 3.77 19.88 -8.90
CA THR A 22 2.35 20.10 -8.53
C THR A 22 1.98 19.23 -7.31
N PRO A 23 2.60 19.48 -6.15
CA PRO A 23 2.53 18.60 -4.99
C PRO A 23 1.13 18.55 -4.33
N ASP A 24 0.34 19.61 -4.53
CA ASP A 24 -1.02 19.78 -4.04
C ASP A 24 -2.07 19.12 -4.95
N ARG A 25 -1.69 18.66 -6.16
CA ARG A 25 -2.63 17.95 -7.03
C ARG A 25 -3.11 16.67 -6.32
N PRO A 26 -4.37 16.27 -6.54
CA PRO A 26 -4.89 15.07 -5.92
C PRO A 26 -4.23 13.81 -6.50
N MET A 27 -4.07 12.79 -5.66
CA MET A 27 -3.53 11.48 -6.04
C MET A 27 -4.50 10.70 -6.94
N TYR A 28 -5.80 10.90 -6.73
CA TYR A 28 -6.87 10.36 -7.55
C TYR A 28 -7.81 11.50 -7.97
N GLU A 29 -8.48 11.36 -9.11
CA GLU A 29 -9.48 12.36 -9.54
C GLU A 29 -10.51 12.60 -8.42
N PRO A 30 -10.74 13.86 -8.01
CA PRO A 30 -11.66 14.15 -6.92
C PRO A 30 -13.08 13.77 -7.34
N VAL A 31 -13.64 12.74 -6.72
CA VAL A 31 -15.08 12.48 -6.72
C VAL A 31 -15.68 12.98 -5.42
N ALA A 32 -16.94 13.42 -5.45
CA ALA A 32 -17.60 14.15 -4.37
C ALA A 32 -17.54 13.46 -2.99
N TRP A 33 -17.36 12.13 -2.96
CA TRP A 33 -17.38 11.30 -1.75
C TRP A 33 -16.00 10.88 -1.25
N VAL A 34 -14.95 11.00 -2.08
CA VAL A 34 -13.56 10.60 -1.74
C VAL A 34 -12.75 11.78 -1.19
N GLY A 35 -13.25 13.01 -1.39
CA GLY A 35 -12.57 14.22 -0.94
C GLY A 35 -11.30 14.53 -1.74
N HIS A 36 -10.58 15.54 -1.32
CA HIS A 36 -9.30 15.94 -1.93
C HIS A 36 -8.15 15.29 -1.17
N ALA A 37 -7.52 14.27 -1.76
CA ALA A 37 -6.33 13.64 -1.23
C ALA A 37 -5.08 14.12 -2.01
N PRO A 38 -4.46 15.25 -1.63
CA PRO A 38 -3.26 15.73 -2.32
C PRO A 38 -2.11 14.73 -2.15
N TRP A 39 -1.14 14.75 -3.05
CA TRP A 39 0.09 13.97 -2.85
C TRP A 39 0.85 14.44 -1.62
N VAL A 40 0.98 15.76 -1.45
CA VAL A 40 1.66 16.42 -0.33
C VAL A 40 0.74 17.49 0.24
N ASP A 41 0.66 17.57 1.56
CA ASP A 41 -0.12 18.62 2.24
C ASP A 41 0.78 19.80 2.60
N GLY A 42 0.59 20.91 1.89
CA GLY A 42 1.41 22.10 2.02
C GLY A 42 2.85 21.88 1.52
N ALA A 43 3.82 22.17 2.39
CA ALA A 43 5.23 21.95 2.07
C ALA A 43 5.63 20.51 2.38
N ALA A 44 6.47 19.92 1.52
CA ALA A 44 7.00 18.58 1.75
C ALA A 44 7.69 18.47 3.11
N SER A 45 7.32 17.45 3.88
CA SER A 45 7.80 17.19 5.23
C SER A 45 8.59 15.88 5.25
N PRO A 46 9.86 15.88 4.80
CA PRO A 46 10.67 14.67 4.77
C PRO A 46 10.99 14.16 6.17
N MET A 47 11.10 12.84 6.30
CA MET A 47 11.65 12.21 7.50
C MET A 47 13.13 12.60 7.65
N PRO A 48 13.59 13.00 8.85
CA PRO A 48 15.01 13.28 9.09
C PRO A 48 15.91 12.12 8.66
N GLN A 49 17.04 12.42 8.02
CA GLN A 49 17.93 11.42 7.43
C GLN A 49 18.49 10.42 8.46
N ASP A 50 18.83 10.89 9.66
CA ASP A 50 19.31 10.07 10.77
C ASP A 50 18.23 9.09 11.23
N VAL A 51 16.98 9.55 11.36
CA VAL A 51 15.82 8.70 11.66
C VAL A 51 15.58 7.69 10.55
N LEU A 52 15.53 8.13 9.28
CA LEU A 52 15.25 7.29 8.12
C LEU A 52 16.28 6.17 7.94
N THR A 53 17.55 6.45 8.23
CA THR A 53 18.65 5.45 8.10
C THR A 53 18.44 4.27 9.05
N THR A 54 17.92 4.53 10.25
CA THR A 54 17.65 3.49 11.25
C THR A 54 16.21 3.00 11.27
N ALA A 55 15.33 3.59 10.45
CA ALA A 55 13.91 3.28 10.46
C ALA A 55 13.66 1.81 10.05
N VAL A 56 12.89 1.14 10.91
CA VAL A 56 12.32 -0.20 10.73
C VAL A 56 10.88 -0.15 11.21
N PHE A 57 10.05 -1.04 10.67
CA PHE A 57 8.70 -1.22 11.21
C PHE A 57 8.74 -1.89 12.60
N PRO A 58 7.65 -1.84 13.39
CA PRO A 58 7.60 -2.45 14.72
C PRO A 58 7.94 -3.94 14.76
N SER A 59 7.63 -4.68 13.68
CA SER A 59 8.05 -6.06 13.45
C SER A 59 9.57 -6.28 13.32
N GLY A 60 10.36 -5.20 13.25
CA GLY A 60 11.80 -5.21 12.96
C GLY A 60 12.12 -5.31 11.46
N ARG A 61 11.10 -5.35 10.60
CA ARG A 61 11.27 -5.42 9.14
C ARG A 61 11.79 -4.09 8.60
N PRO A 62 12.71 -4.10 7.61
CA PRO A 62 13.22 -2.87 7.03
C PRO A 62 12.12 -2.16 6.22
N LEU A 63 12.21 -0.84 6.11
CA LEU A 63 11.44 -0.12 5.08
C LEU A 63 11.82 -0.61 3.68
N SER A 64 10.82 -0.71 2.79
CA SER A 64 11.07 -1.05 1.39
C SER A 64 11.88 0.06 0.70
N PRO A 65 12.60 -0.26 -0.40
CA PRO A 65 13.33 0.75 -1.15
C PRO A 65 12.45 1.93 -1.58
N ALA A 66 11.21 1.68 -2.03
CA ALA A 66 10.27 2.71 -2.41
C ALA A 66 9.86 3.60 -1.23
N LEU A 67 9.52 3.01 -0.08
CA LEU A 67 9.14 3.78 1.11
C LEU A 67 10.28 4.65 1.62
N ARG A 68 11.54 4.17 1.54
CA ARG A 68 12.71 4.98 1.90
C ARG A 68 12.85 6.22 1.02
N GLU A 69 12.70 6.06 -0.29
CA GLU A 69 12.74 7.19 -1.22
C GLU A 69 11.60 8.17 -0.95
N TRP A 70 10.38 7.67 -0.72
CA TRP A 70 9.24 8.54 -0.46
C TRP A 70 9.37 9.28 0.86
N PHE A 71 9.72 8.61 1.96
CA PHE A 71 9.90 9.28 3.25
C PHE A 71 11.06 10.27 3.25
N ALA A 72 12.07 10.10 2.41
CA ALA A 72 13.11 11.11 2.20
C ALA A 72 12.58 12.37 1.48
N PHE A 73 11.41 12.29 0.84
CA PHE A 73 10.74 13.38 0.17
C PHE A 73 9.61 13.99 1.03
N ASP A 74 8.66 13.19 1.50
CA ASP A 74 7.49 13.64 2.25
C ASP A 74 6.91 12.51 3.13
N THR A 75 6.32 12.88 4.27
CA THR A 75 5.55 11.95 5.14
C THR A 75 4.10 12.35 5.29
N SER A 76 3.69 13.51 4.77
CA SER A 76 2.38 14.10 5.01
C SER A 76 1.25 13.18 4.54
N LEU A 77 1.39 12.52 3.39
CA LEU A 77 0.42 11.55 2.86
C LEU A 77 0.09 10.48 3.90
N PHE A 78 1.13 9.88 4.47
CA PHE A 78 1.01 8.79 5.41
C PHE A 78 0.52 9.25 6.78
N ALA A 79 0.93 10.44 7.22
CA ALA A 79 0.43 11.04 8.47
C ALA A 79 -1.10 11.22 8.44
N ARG A 80 -1.67 11.67 7.30
CA ARG A 80 -3.13 11.81 7.12
C ARG A 80 -3.88 10.48 7.18
N HIS A 81 -3.20 9.36 6.88
CA HIS A 81 -3.75 8.01 6.94
C HIS A 81 -3.36 7.25 8.22
N GLY A 82 -2.89 7.96 9.25
CA GLY A 82 -2.64 7.39 10.58
C GLY A 82 -1.42 6.48 10.65
N TRP A 83 -0.42 6.67 9.79
CA TRP A 83 0.80 5.85 9.82
C TRP A 83 1.69 6.13 11.04
N PHE A 84 1.51 7.28 11.66
CA PHE A 84 2.37 7.72 12.75
C PHE A 84 1.57 8.01 14.01
N THR A 85 2.13 7.58 15.13
CA THR A 85 1.74 8.03 16.47
C THR A 85 2.07 9.52 16.66
N PRO A 86 1.51 10.20 17.68
CA PRO A 86 1.82 11.60 17.96
C PRO A 86 3.31 11.91 18.23
N ASP A 87 4.09 10.92 18.65
CA ASP A 87 5.55 11.00 18.85
C ASP A 87 6.37 10.61 17.60
N GLY A 88 5.71 10.28 16.49
CA GLY A 88 6.34 10.04 15.19
C GLY A 88 6.77 8.59 14.92
N ALA A 89 6.48 7.65 15.81
CA ALA A 89 6.70 6.22 15.60
C ALA A 89 5.68 5.64 14.61
N PHE A 90 6.01 4.52 13.95
CA PHE A 90 5.04 3.81 13.10
C PHE A 90 3.89 3.24 13.94
N ALA A 91 2.65 3.45 13.49
CA ALA A 91 1.42 3.02 14.13
C ALA A 91 0.66 2.00 13.25
N PRO A 92 1.19 0.77 13.06
CA PRO A 92 0.46 -0.24 12.31
C PRO A 92 -0.81 -0.67 13.06
N ARG A 93 -1.78 -1.14 12.28
CA ARG A 93 -2.97 -1.83 12.78
C ARG A 93 -2.96 -3.26 12.26
N SER A 94 -3.56 -4.18 12.99
CA SER A 94 -3.93 -5.48 12.41
C SER A 94 -5.06 -5.28 11.39
N LEU A 95 -5.21 -6.23 10.46
CA LEU A 95 -6.15 -6.07 9.36
C LEU A 95 -7.61 -5.89 9.82
N ASP A 96 -8.04 -6.67 10.81
CA ASP A 96 -9.36 -6.58 11.43
C ASP A 96 -9.59 -5.23 12.12
N GLN A 97 -8.58 -4.69 12.80
CA GLN A 97 -8.65 -3.35 13.39
C GLN A 97 -8.81 -2.28 12.32
N LEU A 98 -8.04 -2.36 11.24
CA LEU A 98 -8.15 -1.41 10.13
C LEU A 98 -9.54 -1.49 9.48
N VAL A 99 -10.06 -2.70 9.25
CA VAL A 99 -11.42 -2.90 8.73
C VAL A 99 -12.46 -2.34 9.69
N ALA A 100 -12.33 -2.57 11.00
CA ALA A 100 -13.25 -2.03 12.00
C ALA A 100 -13.26 -0.49 11.99
N ASP A 101 -12.10 0.13 11.86
CA ASP A 101 -11.95 1.60 11.81
C ASP A 101 -12.57 2.18 10.53
N GLU A 102 -12.39 1.52 9.38
CA GLU A 102 -12.81 2.04 8.07
C GLU A 102 -14.26 1.71 7.70
N PHE A 103 -14.76 0.56 8.14
CA PHE A 103 -16.06 0.02 7.73
C PHE A 103 -17.02 -0.25 8.90
N GLY A 104 -16.51 -0.31 10.13
CA GLY A 104 -17.29 -0.56 11.35
C GLY A 104 -17.04 -1.94 11.96
N ALA A 105 -17.29 -2.04 13.28
CA ALA A 105 -16.96 -3.21 14.10
C ALA A 105 -17.45 -4.57 13.57
N PRO A 106 -18.68 -4.73 13.02
CA PRO A 106 -19.14 -6.02 12.50
C PRO A 106 -18.26 -6.55 11.35
N TRP A 107 -17.70 -5.66 10.52
CA TRP A 107 -16.78 -6.07 9.47
C TRP A 107 -15.43 -6.46 10.05
N GLY A 108 -14.94 -5.76 11.06
CA GLY A 108 -13.72 -6.15 11.77
C GLY A 108 -13.80 -7.58 12.32
N GLU A 109 -14.92 -7.95 12.93
CA GLU A 109 -15.16 -9.32 13.43
C GLU A 109 -15.08 -10.37 12.32
N ALA A 110 -15.55 -10.06 11.11
CA ALA A 110 -15.45 -10.96 9.97
C ALA A 110 -13.99 -11.21 9.56
N PHE A 111 -13.12 -10.20 9.66
CA PHE A 111 -11.70 -10.28 9.31
C PHE A 111 -10.79 -10.77 10.46
N ALA A 112 -11.31 -10.96 11.67
CA ALA A 112 -10.54 -11.40 12.83
C ALA A 112 -9.68 -12.67 12.61
N PRO A 113 -10.10 -13.69 11.82
CA PRO A 113 -9.24 -14.85 11.51
C PRO A 113 -7.93 -14.49 10.81
N LEU A 114 -7.84 -13.32 10.19
CA LEU A 114 -6.68 -12.85 9.43
C LEU A 114 -5.76 -11.92 10.24
N ALA A 115 -6.16 -11.57 11.48
CA ALA A 115 -5.46 -10.59 12.32
C ALA A 115 -3.99 -10.95 12.57
N GLU A 116 -3.71 -12.22 12.90
CA GLU A 116 -2.34 -12.69 13.14
C GLU A 116 -1.50 -12.67 11.85
N ARG A 117 -2.10 -13.15 10.75
CA ARG A 117 -1.42 -13.20 9.45
C ARG A 117 -1.05 -11.80 8.98
N PHE A 118 -1.92 -10.81 9.20
CA PHE A 118 -1.75 -9.42 8.81
C PHE A 118 -1.75 -8.48 10.02
N ALA A 119 -0.86 -8.76 10.97
CA ALA A 119 -0.74 -7.99 12.21
C ALA A 119 -0.20 -6.57 12.02
N GLU A 120 0.48 -6.30 10.90
CA GLU A 120 1.17 -5.04 10.64
C GLU A 120 0.75 -4.43 9.29
N CYS A 121 -0.35 -3.68 9.31
CA CYS A 121 -0.97 -3.08 8.14
C CYS A 121 -1.04 -1.55 8.25
N PHE A 122 -0.93 -0.89 7.10
CA PHE A 122 -1.03 0.57 6.99
C PHE A 122 -2.00 0.97 5.88
N LEU A 123 -2.95 1.85 6.22
CA LEU A 123 -3.95 2.35 5.27
C LEU A 123 -3.29 3.23 4.20
N LEU A 124 -3.63 3.00 2.94
CA LEU A 124 -3.21 3.83 1.82
C LEU A 124 -4.41 4.62 1.24
N PRO A 125 -4.16 5.75 0.56
CA PRO A 125 -5.19 6.48 -0.14
C PRO A 125 -5.93 5.63 -1.20
N GLY A 126 -7.19 5.99 -1.45
CA GLY A 126 -7.96 5.45 -2.57
C GLY A 126 -8.88 4.28 -2.23
N GLY A 127 -9.87 4.11 -3.11
CA GLY A 127 -11.03 3.26 -2.91
C GLY A 127 -12.24 4.05 -2.40
N SER A 128 -13.42 3.73 -2.93
CA SER A 128 -14.71 4.24 -2.45
C SER A 128 -15.24 3.28 -1.40
N ASP A 129 -15.69 2.11 -1.87
CA ASP A 129 -16.23 1.03 -1.04
C ASP A 129 -15.19 -0.05 -0.73
N SER A 130 -14.03 0.06 -1.37
CA SER A 130 -12.82 -0.70 -1.05
C SER A 130 -11.75 0.17 -0.37
N ARG A 131 -10.76 -0.48 0.24
CA ARG A 131 -9.56 0.19 0.81
C ARG A 131 -8.29 -0.42 0.26
N ARG A 132 -7.21 0.37 0.24
CA ARG A 132 -5.86 -0.12 -0.08
C ARG A 132 -5.05 -0.15 1.20
N VAL A 133 -4.31 -1.23 1.40
CA VAL A 133 -3.54 -1.45 2.63
C VAL A 133 -2.16 -1.99 2.27
N LEU A 134 -1.11 -1.34 2.74
CA LEU A 134 0.23 -1.94 2.72
C LEU A 134 0.33 -2.95 3.86
N ALA A 135 0.63 -4.22 3.55
CA ALA A 135 0.74 -5.28 4.54
C ALA A 135 2.20 -5.71 4.74
N VAL A 136 2.79 -5.36 5.88
CA VAL A 136 4.18 -5.72 6.19
C VAL A 136 4.29 -7.20 6.55
N GLY A 137 5.34 -7.85 6.05
CA GLY A 137 5.56 -9.28 6.17
C GLY A 137 6.92 -9.69 5.58
N GLU A 138 6.96 -10.79 4.83
CA GLU A 138 8.10 -11.09 3.96
C GLU A 138 8.04 -10.21 2.70
N PRO A 139 9.10 -9.47 2.36
CA PRO A 139 9.13 -8.69 1.12
C PRO A 139 9.29 -9.60 -0.11
N ASP A 140 8.99 -9.06 -1.28
CA ASP A 140 9.33 -9.71 -2.57
C ASP A 140 10.82 -9.57 -2.92
N SER A 141 11.20 -10.12 -4.06
CA SER A 141 12.53 -10.03 -4.66
C SER A 141 13.00 -8.60 -4.97
N ALA A 142 12.10 -7.61 -4.99
CA ALA A 142 12.44 -6.19 -5.11
C ALA A 142 12.56 -5.48 -3.74
N GLY A 143 12.29 -6.19 -2.64
CA GLY A 143 12.30 -5.63 -1.28
C GLY A 143 11.01 -4.90 -0.92
N GLU A 144 9.93 -5.07 -1.68
CA GLU A 144 8.66 -4.39 -1.47
C GLU A 144 7.64 -5.25 -0.72
N TYR A 145 6.71 -4.60 -0.04
CA TYR A 145 5.57 -5.23 0.64
C TYR A 145 4.31 -5.07 -0.22
N PRO A 146 3.40 -6.06 -0.26
CA PRO A 146 2.24 -6.00 -1.12
C PRO A 146 1.27 -4.93 -0.67
N VAL A 147 0.58 -4.34 -1.65
CA VAL A 147 -0.63 -3.55 -1.41
C VAL A 147 -1.84 -4.44 -1.63
N LEU A 148 -2.64 -4.61 -0.59
CA LEU A 148 -3.87 -5.37 -0.59
C LEU A 148 -5.06 -4.47 -0.96
N ALA A 149 -6.01 -5.02 -1.70
CA ALA A 149 -7.36 -4.48 -1.79
C ALA A 149 -8.24 -5.16 -0.74
N LEU A 150 -9.03 -4.37 -0.02
CA LEU A 150 -10.10 -4.82 0.86
C LEU A 150 -11.43 -4.42 0.24
N ASP A 151 -12.39 -5.34 0.21
CA ASP A 151 -13.75 -5.06 -0.28
C ASP A 151 -14.78 -5.75 0.63
N ILE A 152 -15.94 -5.11 0.80
CA ILE A 152 -17.05 -5.56 1.63
C ILE A 152 -18.41 -5.49 0.91
N ASP A 153 -18.47 -5.04 -0.34
CA ASP A 153 -19.75 -4.76 -1.02
C ASP A 153 -20.60 -6.01 -1.27
N ASP A 154 -19.97 -7.14 -1.63
CA ASP A 154 -20.65 -8.42 -1.84
C ASP A 154 -20.30 -9.42 -0.73
N MET A 155 -19.04 -9.81 -0.68
CA MET A 155 -18.49 -10.75 0.29
C MET A 155 -17.14 -10.20 0.76
N PRO A 156 -16.85 -10.22 2.08
CA PRO A 156 -15.58 -9.74 2.57
C PRO A 156 -14.42 -10.39 1.81
N PHE A 157 -13.57 -9.54 1.26
CA PHE A 157 -12.48 -9.91 0.37
C PHE A 157 -11.19 -9.22 0.81
N VAL A 158 -10.08 -9.96 0.75
CA VAL A 158 -8.74 -9.38 0.79
C VAL A 158 -7.86 -10.03 -0.24
N GLY A 159 -7.23 -9.23 -1.11
CA GLY A 159 -6.44 -9.75 -2.21
C GLY A 159 -5.26 -8.88 -2.60
N LEU A 160 -4.27 -9.50 -3.22
CA LEU A 160 -3.06 -8.85 -3.70
C LEU A 160 -3.39 -7.95 -4.91
N MET A 161 -3.33 -6.64 -4.72
CA MET A 161 -3.63 -5.67 -5.79
C MET A 161 -2.37 -5.15 -6.49
N TYR A 162 -1.34 -4.80 -5.72
CA TYR A 162 -0.04 -4.39 -6.27
C TYR A 162 1.11 -5.15 -5.58
N PRO A 163 2.20 -5.45 -6.30
CA PRO A 163 3.35 -6.14 -5.70
C PRO A 163 4.13 -5.27 -4.70
N GLY A 164 3.94 -3.96 -4.73
CA GLY A 164 4.74 -3.03 -3.95
C GLY A 164 4.17 -1.62 -3.93
N PHE A 165 4.66 -0.83 -2.97
CA PHE A 165 4.34 0.59 -2.89
C PHE A 165 4.80 1.34 -4.15
N ASP A 166 5.93 0.95 -4.73
CA ASP A 166 6.48 1.48 -5.98
C ASP A 166 5.46 1.48 -7.13
N VAL A 167 4.81 0.34 -7.38
CA VAL A 167 3.85 0.18 -8.47
C VAL A 167 2.54 0.90 -8.15
N TYR A 168 2.09 0.82 -6.91
CA TYR A 168 0.88 1.51 -6.44
C TYR A 168 0.97 3.03 -6.66
N VAL A 169 2.06 3.68 -6.23
CA VAL A 169 2.19 5.14 -6.47
C VAL A 169 2.53 5.49 -7.91
N ALA A 170 3.19 4.61 -8.66
CA ALA A 170 3.46 4.85 -10.07
C ALA A 170 2.21 4.80 -10.94
N GLU A 171 1.27 3.90 -10.62
CA GLU A 171 -0.04 3.84 -11.28
C GLU A 171 -0.86 5.08 -10.95
N ALA A 172 -0.97 5.45 -9.66
CA ALA A 172 -1.68 6.66 -9.25
C ALA A 172 -1.06 7.96 -9.85
N ALA A 173 0.25 7.98 -10.10
CA ALA A 173 0.91 9.10 -10.76
C ALA A 173 0.79 9.10 -12.30
N GLY A 174 0.15 8.08 -12.88
CA GLY A 174 -0.01 7.94 -14.34
C GLY A 174 1.28 7.55 -15.07
N LEU A 175 2.29 7.03 -14.36
CA LEU A 175 3.57 6.60 -14.93
C LEU A 175 3.56 5.13 -15.37
N VAL A 176 2.70 4.33 -14.74
CA VAL A 176 2.42 2.94 -15.11
C VAL A 176 0.94 2.82 -15.39
N ARG A 177 0.58 2.10 -16.45
CA ARG A 177 -0.80 1.74 -16.72
C ARG A 177 -1.03 0.30 -16.28
N CYS A 178 -1.92 0.12 -15.32
CA CYS A 178 -2.41 -1.19 -14.89
C CYS A 178 -3.85 -1.34 -15.38
N GLU A 179 -4.19 -2.52 -15.89
CA GLU A 179 -5.56 -2.85 -16.28
C GLU A 179 -6.14 -3.79 -15.23
N PHE A 180 -7.27 -3.40 -14.65
CA PHE A 180 -7.91 -4.12 -13.55
C PHE A 180 -9.29 -4.62 -13.98
N ASP A 181 -9.35 -5.86 -14.46
CA ASP A 181 -10.61 -6.59 -14.59
C ASP A 181 -11.11 -7.08 -13.22
N THR A 182 -10.18 -7.33 -12.30
CA THR A 182 -10.39 -7.67 -10.90
C THR A 182 -9.29 -7.02 -10.05
N TYR A 183 -9.42 -7.03 -8.72
CA TYR A 183 -8.35 -6.55 -7.85
C TYR A 183 -7.04 -7.31 -8.01
N THR A 184 -7.08 -8.60 -8.37
CA THR A 184 -5.90 -9.46 -8.50
C THR A 184 -5.38 -9.56 -9.94
N ALA A 185 -5.91 -8.78 -10.88
CA ALA A 185 -5.61 -8.88 -12.31
C ALA A 185 -4.11 -8.77 -12.65
N LEU A 186 -3.36 -7.98 -11.88
CA LEU A 186 -1.91 -7.83 -12.07
C LEU A 186 -1.11 -9.12 -11.87
N ALA A 187 -1.69 -10.17 -11.27
CA ALA A 187 -1.03 -11.46 -11.15
C ALA A 187 -0.71 -12.11 -12.52
N THR A 188 -1.45 -11.72 -13.56
CA THR A 188 -1.23 -12.17 -14.95
C THR A 188 -0.33 -11.24 -15.75
N ASP A 189 0.03 -10.08 -15.20
CA ASP A 189 0.92 -9.12 -15.85
C ASP A 189 2.34 -9.73 -16.01
N PRO A 190 2.95 -9.66 -17.21
CA PRO A 190 4.24 -10.29 -17.45
C PRO A 190 5.39 -9.68 -16.64
N VAL A 191 5.23 -8.45 -16.17
CA VAL A 191 6.22 -7.69 -15.40
C VAL A 191 5.96 -7.83 -13.90
N TYR A 192 4.72 -7.58 -13.45
CA TYR A 192 4.38 -7.51 -12.02
C TYR A 192 3.86 -8.83 -11.45
N GLY A 193 3.33 -9.72 -12.30
CA GLY A 193 2.77 -11.01 -11.89
C GLY A 193 3.75 -11.93 -11.15
N PRO A 194 5.05 -12.02 -11.51
CA PRO A 194 6.03 -12.78 -10.73
C PRO A 194 6.12 -12.32 -9.27
N ARG A 195 6.19 -11.01 -9.01
CA ARG A 195 6.28 -10.43 -7.66
C ARG A 195 5.00 -10.67 -6.86
N LEU A 196 3.84 -10.58 -7.49
CA LEU A 196 2.56 -10.93 -6.85
C LEU A 196 2.50 -12.41 -6.45
N ARG A 197 3.03 -13.32 -7.28
CA ARG A 197 3.09 -14.74 -6.94
C ARG A 197 4.06 -15.07 -5.81
N GLU A 198 5.13 -14.27 -5.64
CA GLU A 198 5.98 -14.38 -4.45
C GLU A 198 5.19 -14.01 -3.18
N HIS A 199 4.45 -12.90 -3.21
CA HIS A 199 3.57 -12.51 -2.10
C HIS A 199 2.46 -13.52 -1.83
N ALA A 200 1.88 -14.12 -2.87
CA ALA A 200 0.92 -15.20 -2.76
C ALA A 200 1.48 -16.39 -1.97
N ALA A 201 2.69 -16.83 -2.34
CA ALA A 201 3.37 -17.92 -1.65
C ALA A 201 3.69 -17.58 -0.18
N HIS A 202 4.07 -16.33 0.11
CA HIS A 202 4.42 -15.88 1.46
C HIS A 202 3.21 -15.67 2.37
N ARG A 203 2.07 -15.21 1.83
CA ARG A 203 0.98 -14.61 2.63
C ARG A 203 -0.38 -15.27 2.43
N PHE A 204 -0.57 -16.02 1.36
CA PHE A 204 -1.86 -16.59 0.95
C PHE A 204 -1.73 -18.08 0.54
N ALA A 205 -0.70 -18.78 1.00
CA ALA A 205 -0.45 -20.19 0.68
C ALA A 205 -0.41 -20.52 -0.83
N GLY A 206 -0.11 -19.53 -1.67
CA GLY A 206 -0.06 -19.65 -3.12
C GLY A 206 -1.27 -19.07 -3.85
N ASP A 207 -2.36 -18.76 -3.14
CA ASP A 207 -3.52 -18.07 -3.71
C ASP A 207 -3.32 -16.55 -3.77
N LEU A 208 -4.17 -15.84 -4.50
CA LEU A 208 -4.04 -14.38 -4.70
C LEU A 208 -4.88 -13.56 -3.73
N CYS A 209 -5.83 -14.20 -3.05
CA CYS A 209 -6.79 -13.56 -2.18
C CYS A 209 -7.44 -14.59 -1.26
N ASP A 210 -8.02 -14.09 -0.17
CA ASP A 210 -9.01 -14.82 0.62
C ASP A 210 -10.36 -14.14 0.47
N GLU A 211 -11.41 -14.96 0.47
CA GLU A 211 -12.80 -14.54 0.51
C GLU A 211 -13.47 -15.17 1.74
N TYR A 212 -14.48 -14.49 2.28
CA TYR A 212 -15.23 -15.01 3.42
C TYR A 212 -15.94 -16.34 3.08
N PRO A 213 -16.03 -17.32 4.01
CA PRO A 213 -15.49 -17.29 5.37
C PRO A 213 -13.97 -17.48 5.41
N PHE A 214 -13.27 -16.60 6.13
CA PHE A 214 -11.83 -16.72 6.34
C PHE A 214 -11.52 -17.83 7.37
N GLY A 215 -10.59 -18.73 7.05
CA GLY A 215 -10.15 -19.81 7.96
C GLY A 215 -10.17 -21.23 7.39
N GLY A 216 -9.87 -21.38 6.09
CA GLY A 216 -9.59 -22.68 5.46
C GLY A 216 -8.22 -23.24 5.83
#